data_AF-A0A7X9F165-F1
#
_entry.id   AF-A0A7X9F165-F1
#
_cell.length_a   1.000
_cell.length_b   1.000
_cell.length_c   1.000
_cell.angle_alpha   90.00
_cell.angle_beta   90.00
_cell.angle_gamma   90.00
#
_symmetry.space_group_name_H-M   'P 1'
#
loop_
_entity.id
_entity.type
_entity.pdbx_description
1 polymer ?
#
loop_
_entity_poly.entity_id
_entity_poly.type
_entity_poly.pdbx_seq_one_letter_code
_entity_poly.pdbx_strand_id
1 'polypeptide(L)'
;MQTNFHRNPGKQGKYFQTFLSTTQWDSLLKTYADADIDHNWEALYTMAELFQTVALQVADRFHFSYPDEECLGVLEFLKNIQRHSLKGRNGL
;
A
#
# COMPACT_ATOMS: atom_id res chain seq x y z
N MET A 1 -1.97 -16.48 -4.87
CA MET A 1 -2.62 -17.66 -4.26
C MET A 1 -3.65 -18.32 -5.16
N GLN A 2 -4.74 -17.64 -5.52
CA GLN A 2 -5.89 -18.23 -6.24
C GLN A 2 -5.54 -18.89 -7.59
N THR A 3 -4.44 -18.47 -8.22
CA THR A 3 -3.96 -19.02 -9.49
C THR A 3 -2.88 -20.10 -9.34
N ASN A 4 -2.57 -20.52 -8.11
CA ASN A 4 -1.45 -21.41 -7.78
C ASN A 4 -0.12 -20.97 -8.41
N PHE A 5 0.09 -19.66 -8.55
CA PHE A 5 1.29 -19.04 -9.14
C PHE A 5 1.57 -19.40 -10.62
N HIS A 6 0.60 -20.00 -11.32
CA HIS A 6 0.74 -20.38 -12.73
C HIS A 6 0.36 -19.27 -13.72
N ARG A 7 -0.08 -18.10 -13.23
CA ARG A 7 -0.51 -16.98 -14.07
C ARG A 7 0.47 -15.84 -13.96
N ASN A 8 0.93 -15.34 -15.11
CA ASN A 8 1.72 -14.13 -15.21
C ASN A 8 0.78 -12.91 -15.04
N PRO A 9 1.13 -11.90 -14.22
CA PRO A 9 0.34 -10.68 -14.04
C PRO A 9 0.26 -9.80 -15.30
N GLY A 10 0.98 -10.16 -16.36
CA GLY A 10 1.11 -9.40 -17.59
C GLY A 10 2.16 -8.29 -17.46
N LYS A 11 2.59 -7.73 -18.59
CA LYS A 11 3.50 -6.58 -18.62
C LYS A 11 2.88 -5.44 -17.79
N GLN A 12 3.64 -4.91 -16.83
CA GLN A 12 3.22 -3.80 -15.95
C GLN A 12 1.89 -4.06 -15.22
N GLY A 13 1.58 -5.31 -14.86
CA GLY A 13 0.38 -5.62 -14.09
C GLY A 13 -0.93 -5.53 -14.88
N LYS A 14 -0.89 -5.64 -16.22
CA LYS A 14 -2.05 -5.58 -17.12
C LYS A 14 -3.26 -6.41 -16.65
N TYR A 15 -3.04 -7.53 -15.97
CA TYR A 15 -4.10 -8.45 -15.54
C TYR A 15 -4.43 -8.38 -14.05
N PHE A 16 -3.90 -7.40 -13.30
CA PHE A 16 -4.20 -7.26 -11.87
C PHE A 16 -5.68 -7.09 -11.58
N GLN A 17 -6.42 -6.33 -12.41
CA GLN A 17 -7.87 -6.19 -12.27
C GLN A 17 -8.62 -7.53 -12.32
N THR A 18 -8.07 -8.53 -13.01
CA THR A 18 -8.67 -9.88 -13.10
C THR A 18 -8.37 -10.74 -11.88
N PHE A 19 -7.29 -10.45 -11.16
CA PHE A 19 -6.80 -11.29 -10.06
C PHE A 19 -7.05 -10.71 -8.67
N LEU A 20 -7.19 -9.40 -8.56
CA LEU A 20 -7.50 -8.70 -7.32
C LEU A 20 -9.00 -8.69 -7.07
N SER A 21 -9.39 -8.68 -5.79
CA SER A 21 -10.78 -8.35 -5.46
C SER A 21 -11.11 -6.92 -5.88
N THR A 22 -12.40 -6.61 -6.03
CA THR A 22 -12.84 -5.24 -6.36
C THR A 22 -12.27 -4.22 -5.38
N THR A 23 -12.32 -4.52 -4.08
CA THR A 23 -11.76 -3.64 -3.04
C THR A 23 -10.25 -3.46 -3.18
N GLN A 24 -9.49 -4.53 -3.45
CA GLN A 24 -8.05 -4.44 -3.64
C GLN A 24 -7.69 -3.65 -4.91
N TRP A 25 -8.46 -3.83 -5.98
CA TRP A 25 -8.28 -3.09 -7.22
C TRP A 25 -8.55 -1.59 -7.02
N ASP A 26 -9.64 -1.24 -6.34
CA ASP A 26 -9.98 0.15 -6.05
C ASP A 26 -8.92 0.81 -5.15
N SER A 27 -8.44 0.10 -4.12
CA SER A 27 -7.33 0.57 -3.29
C SER A 27 -6.04 0.75 -4.10
N LEU A 28 -5.73 -0.16 -5.03
CA LEU A 28 -4.56 -0.03 -5.91
C LEU A 28 -4.65 1.22 -6.78
N LEU A 29 -5.82 1.51 -7.36
CA LEU A 29 -6.02 2.72 -8.15
C LEU A 29 -5.84 4.00 -7.32
N LYS A 30 -6.24 3.98 -6.05
CA LYS A 30 -6.04 5.09 -5.11
C LYS A 30 -4.58 5.29 -4.68
N THR A 31 -3.67 4.39 -5.04
CA THR A 31 -2.22 4.61 -4.82
C THR A 31 -1.59 5.56 -5.86
N TYR A 32 -2.34 5.95 -6.89
CA TYR A 32 -1.93 6.97 -7.85
C TYR A 32 -2.49 8.33 -7.43
N ALA A 33 -1.60 9.28 -7.15
CA ALA A 33 -1.94 10.67 -6.84
C ALA A 33 -1.69 11.59 -8.03
N ASP A 34 -2.33 12.76 -7.99
CA ASP A 34 -1.97 13.90 -8.85
C ASP A 34 -0.78 14.67 -8.24
N ALA A 35 -0.55 15.91 -8.70
CA ALA A 35 0.56 16.73 -8.24
C ALA A 35 0.34 17.36 -6.84
N ASP A 36 -0.83 17.16 -6.22
CA ASP A 36 -1.12 17.71 -4.90
C ASP A 36 -0.40 16.91 -3.80
N ILE A 37 0.30 17.62 -2.91
CA ILE A 37 1.12 16.99 -1.87
C ILE A 37 0.28 16.20 -0.87
N ASP A 38 -0.92 16.67 -0.53
CA ASP A 38 -1.77 16.01 0.44
C ASP A 38 -2.37 14.74 -0.18
N HIS A 39 -2.77 14.79 -1.46
CA HIS A 39 -3.16 13.58 -2.22
C HIS A 39 -2.00 12.56 -2.33
N ASN A 40 -0.75 13.01 -2.47
CA ASN A 40 0.42 12.12 -2.47
C ASN A 40 0.58 11.39 -1.13
N TRP A 41 0.35 12.06 0.00
CA TRP A 41 0.36 11.41 1.31
C TRP A 41 -0.79 10.40 1.46
N GLU A 42 -2.00 10.75 1.03
CA GLU A 42 -3.14 9.83 1.02
C GLU A 42 -2.87 8.57 0.19
N ALA A 43 -2.29 8.73 -1.00
CA ALA A 43 -1.90 7.62 -1.86
C ALA A 43 -0.83 6.72 -1.22
N LEU A 44 0.15 7.32 -0.53
CA LEU A 44 1.17 6.58 0.20
C LEU A 44 0.59 5.76 1.36
N TYR A 45 -0.31 6.34 2.16
CA TYR A 45 -0.98 5.61 3.24
C TYR A 45 -1.91 4.51 2.70
N THR A 46 -2.62 4.78 1.61
CA THR A 46 -3.44 3.78 0.93
C THR A 46 -2.60 2.60 0.44
N MET A 47 -1.40 2.87 -0.10
CA MET A 47 -0.46 1.83 -0.49
C MET A 47 -0.01 1.00 0.72
N ALA A 48 0.33 1.64 1.85
CA ALA A 48 0.74 0.94 3.06
C ALA A 48 -0.36 0.02 3.61
N GLU A 49 -1.61 0.49 3.64
CA GLU A 49 -2.77 -0.30 4.05
C GLU A 49 -3.05 -1.47 3.11
N LEU A 50 -2.99 -1.24 1.79
CA LEU A 50 -3.13 -2.29 0.79
C LEU A 50 -2.05 -3.35 0.95
N PHE A 51 -0.80 -2.93 1.13
CA PHE A 51 0.33 -3.84 1.34
C PHE A 51 0.15 -4.67 2.60
N GLN A 52 -0.18 -4.06 3.74
CA GLN A 52 -0.44 -4.77 4.99
C GLN A 52 -1.56 -5.80 4.82
N THR A 53 -2.67 -5.42 4.18
CA THR A 53 -3.79 -6.33 3.91
C THR A 53 -3.36 -7.56 3.12
N VAL A 54 -2.59 -7.36 2.04
CA VAL A 54 -2.11 -8.47 1.20
C VAL A 54 -1.05 -9.30 1.93
N ALA A 55 -0.15 -8.66 2.68
CA ALA A 55 0.90 -9.33 3.42
C ALA A 55 0.34 -10.24 4.53
N LEU A 56 -0.67 -9.78 5.27
CA LEU A 56 -1.39 -10.60 6.25
C LEU A 56 -2.08 -11.81 5.60
N GLN A 57 -2.72 -11.63 4.45
CA GLN A 57 -3.31 -12.76 3.70
C GLN A 57 -2.26 -13.78 3.27
N VAL A 58 -1.09 -13.32 2.83
CA VAL A 58 0.05 -14.18 2.45
C VAL A 58 0.60 -14.91 3.66
N ALA A 59 0.80 -14.21 4.78
CA ALA A 59 1.31 -14.77 6.03
C ALA A 59 0.39 -15.86 6.57
N ASP A 60 -0.93 -15.59 6.63
CA ASP A 60 -1.95 -16.55 7.08
C ASP A 60 -1.91 -17.86 6.27
N ARG A 61 -1.90 -17.76 4.93
CA ARG A 61 -1.89 -18.95 4.07
C ARG A 61 -0.64 -19.79 4.20
N PHE A 62 0.52 -19.14 4.20
CA PHE A 62 1.81 -19.83 4.15
C PHE A 62 2.38 -20.07 5.56
N HIS A 63 1.62 -19.71 6.59
CA HIS A 63 2.00 -19.84 7.99
C HIS A 63 3.32 -19.13 8.32
N PHE A 64 3.51 -17.95 7.72
CA PHE A 64 4.62 -17.06 8.07
C PHE A 64 4.23 -16.12 9.21
N SER A 65 5.20 -15.71 10.01
CA SER A 65 5.01 -14.62 10.97
C SER A 65 5.02 -13.29 10.22
N TYR A 66 4.03 -12.45 10.47
CA TYR A 66 4.01 -11.08 9.99
C TYR A 66 4.69 -10.16 11.03
N PRO A 67 5.63 -9.29 10.65
CA PRO A 67 6.34 -8.42 11.58
C PRO A 67 5.52 -7.16 11.88
N ASP A 68 4.48 -7.29 12.69
CA ASP A 68 3.57 -6.19 13.03
C ASP A 68 4.30 -4.97 13.63
N GLU A 69 5.26 -5.20 14.53
CA GLU A 69 6.01 -4.12 15.20
C GLU A 69 6.83 -3.29 14.22
N GLU A 70 7.53 -3.94 13.28
CA GLU A 70 8.32 -3.24 12.26
C GLU A 70 7.42 -2.42 11.34
N CYS A 71 6.27 -2.98 10.97
CA CYS A 71 5.29 -2.31 10.12
C CYS A 71 4.67 -1.08 10.82
N LEU A 72 4.36 -1.19 12.11
CA LEU A 72 3.94 -0.04 12.93
C LEU A 72 5.02 1.03 12.99
N GLY A 73 6.28 0.63 13.18
CA GLY A 73 7.43 1.56 13.17
C GLY A 73 7.56 2.35 11.87
N VAL A 74 7.34 1.70 10.71
CA VAL A 74 7.32 2.38 9.40
C VAL A 74 6.18 3.40 9.32
N LEU A 75 4.97 3.05 9.75
CA LEU A 75 3.83 3.98 9.73
C LEU A 75 4.04 5.18 10.66
N GLU A 76 4.61 4.96 11.84
CA GLU A 76 4.98 6.04 12.76
C GLU A 76 6.04 6.96 12.18
N PHE A 77 7.06 6.39 11.53
CA PHE A 77 8.09 7.16 10.84
C PHE A 77 7.50 8.03 9.73
N LEU A 78 6.60 7.49 8.90
CA LEU A 78 5.90 8.25 7.85
C LEU A 78 5.09 9.42 8.43
N LYS A 79 4.33 9.17 9.52
CA LYS A 79 3.57 10.23 10.22
C LYS A 79 4.46 11.34 10.73
N ASN A 80 5.66 11.01 11.23
CA ASN A 80 6.64 12.00 11.68
C ASN A 80 7.16 12.85 10.51
N ILE A 81 7.49 12.24 9.36
CA ILE A 81 7.92 12.96 8.16
C ILE A 81 6.80 13.90 7.67
N GLN A 82 5.56 13.41 7.54
CA GLN A 82 4.43 14.21 7.07
C GLN A 82 4.21 15.44 7.97
N ARG A 83 4.25 15.23 9.30
CA ARG A 83 4.13 16.32 10.28
C ARG A 83 5.22 17.38 10.12
N HIS A 84 6.47 16.96 9.84
CA HIS A 84 7.57 17.90 9.61
C HIS A 84 7.43 18.63 8.28
N SER A 85 6.98 17.96 7.22
CA SER A 85 6.67 18.57 5.92
C SER A 85 5.59 19.66 6.04
N LEU A 86 4.55 19.43 6.85
CA LEU A 86 3.50 20.41 7.12
C LEU A 86 4.01 21.65 7.87
N LYS A 87 4.92 21.48 8.84
CA LYS A 87 5.52 22.61 9.58
C LYS A 87 6.37 23.51 8.67
N GLY A 88 7.07 22.93 7.69
CA GLY A 88 7.83 23.69 6.70
C GLY A 88 6.96 24.49 5.73
N ARG A 89 5.74 24.02 5.43
CA ARG A 89 4.75 24.73 4.58
C ARG A 89 4.08 25.90 5.29
N ASN A 90 3.80 25.77 6.58
CA ASN A 90 3.11 26.80 7.38
C ASN A 90 4.06 27.86 7.99
N GLY A 91 5.36 27.79 7.69
CA GLY A 91 6.39 28.70 8.19
C GLY A 91 6.85 29.76 7.18
N LEU A 92 6.10 29.98 6.10
CA LEU A 92 6.28 31.05 5.11
C LEU A 92 5.17 32.10 5.25
#